data_AF-A0AAW5JMT6-F1
#
_entry.id   AF-A0AAW5JMT6-F1
#
_cell.length_a   1.000
_cell.length_b   1.000
_cell.length_c   1.000
_cell.angle_alpha   90.00
_cell.angle_beta   90.00
_cell.angle_gamma   90.00
#
_symmetry.space_group_name_H-M   'P 1'
#
loop_
_entity.id
_entity.type
_entity.pdbx_description
1 polymer ?
#
loop_
_entity_poly.entity_id
_entity_poly.type
_entity_poly.pdbx_seq_one_letter_code
_entity_poly.pdbx_strand_id
1 'polypeptide(L)'
;MMKKRIFSTILTLCMLCSLMPFALAANDIITLDKDVYQPGAQMIISLSGTFPEGAHVMIYKDTAAHLIAAKDFTVAYNTTGKPGITLNKTIYALEEAMTITATGLSDVQIESGAVLMIYPQNAKLDQFKDYYNVRELDVSNTWKAAAPRETGIYEVRLYAQYPTYLTDLAAGLLAQTTFSVGGVTLPNQPVSGPGAAHPSTQ
;
A
#
# COMPACT_ATOMS: atom_id res chain seq x y z
N MET A 1 12.70 49.88 37.47
CA MET A 1 11.63 49.74 38.49
C MET A 1 10.56 48.80 37.93
N MET A 2 10.38 47.63 38.56
CA MET A 2 9.43 46.57 38.14
C MET A 2 8.02 46.77 38.71
N LYS A 3 7.07 46.01 38.12
CA LYS A 3 5.70 45.62 38.54
C LYS A 3 4.59 46.61 38.11
N LYS A 4 3.47 46.15 37.52
CA LYS A 4 2.67 44.97 37.88
C LYS A 4 2.06 44.25 36.67
N ARG A 5 2.04 42.92 36.74
CA ARG A 5 1.26 42.00 35.90
C ARG A 5 -0.14 41.86 36.49
N ILE A 6 -1.19 41.93 35.68
CA ILE A 6 -2.51 41.35 35.98
C ILE A 6 -3.00 40.63 34.72
N PHE A 7 -3.34 39.37 34.93
CA PHE A 7 -3.94 38.40 34.02
C PHE A 7 -5.30 38.88 33.47
N SER A 8 -5.54 38.70 32.18
CA SER A 8 -6.90 38.59 31.63
C SER A 8 -6.93 37.42 30.66
N THR A 9 -7.28 36.26 31.20
CA THR A 9 -7.69 35.06 30.48
C THR A 9 -9.02 35.37 29.78
N ILE A 10 -9.00 35.62 28.47
CA ILE A 10 -10.17 35.47 27.61
C ILE A 10 -9.84 34.44 26.54
N LEU A 11 -10.34 33.25 26.83
CA LEU A 11 -10.67 32.17 25.92
C LEU A 11 -11.55 32.71 24.79
N THR A 12 -11.02 32.79 23.57
CA THR A 12 -11.84 32.70 22.36
C THR A 12 -11.06 31.93 21.28
N LEU A 13 -11.15 30.62 21.43
CA LEU A 13 -11.15 29.62 20.38
C LEU A 13 -12.10 30.06 19.25
N CYS A 14 -11.56 30.49 18.10
CA CYS A 14 -12.20 30.46 16.77
C CYS A 14 -11.39 31.33 15.78
N MET A 15 -10.21 30.88 15.33
CA MET A 15 -9.62 31.48 14.12
C MET A 15 -8.62 30.58 13.40
N LEU A 16 -8.94 29.30 13.24
CA LEU A 16 -8.22 28.36 12.38
C LEU A 16 -9.23 27.40 11.74
N CYS A 17 -10.13 27.95 10.92
CA CYS A 17 -10.92 27.14 10.00
C CYS A 17 -11.24 27.98 8.76
N SER A 18 -11.18 27.30 7.61
CA SER A 18 -11.67 27.70 6.28
C SER A 18 -10.94 28.82 5.54
N LEU A 19 -9.74 28.50 5.04
CA LEU A 19 -9.37 28.87 3.67
C LEU A 19 -9.16 27.56 2.88
N MET A 20 -10.25 26.86 2.60
CA MET A 20 -10.29 25.95 1.46
C MET A 20 -10.87 26.72 0.28
N PRO A 21 -10.29 26.59 -0.93
CA PRO A 21 -10.91 27.16 -2.12
C PRO A 21 -12.26 26.47 -2.33
N PHE A 22 -13.36 27.21 -2.15
CA PHE A 22 -14.64 26.86 -2.71
C PHE A 22 -14.50 26.95 -4.23
N ALA A 23 -14.09 25.85 -4.86
CA ALA A 23 -14.35 25.66 -6.27
C ALA A 23 -15.88 25.60 -6.41
N LEU A 24 -16.47 26.53 -7.17
CA LEU A 24 -17.82 26.34 -7.70
C LEU A 24 -17.74 25.11 -8.61
N ALA A 25 -18.09 23.94 -8.08
CA ALA A 25 -18.29 22.75 -8.87
C ALA A 25 -19.56 22.91 -9.71
N ALA A 26 -19.57 22.28 -10.89
CA ALA A 26 -20.82 21.98 -11.59
C ALA A 26 -21.83 21.41 -10.59
N ASN A 27 -23.13 21.67 -10.79
CA ASN A 27 -24.20 21.14 -9.94
C ASN A 27 -24.34 19.62 -10.16
N ASP A 28 -23.34 18.86 -9.73
CA ASP A 28 -23.34 17.42 -9.76
C ASP A 28 -24.42 16.93 -8.78
N ILE A 29 -25.34 16.10 -9.29
CA ILE A 29 -26.44 15.52 -8.51
C ILE A 29 -25.90 14.66 -7.35
N ILE A 30 -24.75 14.02 -7.56
CA ILE A 30 -24.04 13.22 -6.56
C ILE A 30 -22.62 13.74 -6.46
N THR A 31 -22.22 14.12 -5.25
CA THR A 31 -20.83 14.45 -4.92
C THR A 31 -20.34 13.55 -3.80
N LEU A 32 -19.05 13.23 -3.86
CA LEU A 32 -18.33 12.43 -2.89
C LEU A 32 -17.26 13.30 -2.24
N ASP A 33 -16.89 13.02 -0.99
CA ASP A 33 -15.79 13.75 -0.34
C ASP A 33 -14.43 13.43 -0.97
N LYS A 34 -14.30 12.26 -1.59
CA LYS A 34 -13.11 11.75 -2.28
C LYS A 34 -13.52 10.89 -3.48
N ASP A 35 -12.63 10.74 -4.46
CA ASP A 35 -12.82 9.81 -5.58
C ASP A 35 -12.18 8.43 -5.32
N VAL A 36 -11.36 8.29 -4.27
CA VAL A 36 -10.67 7.05 -3.91
C VAL A 36 -10.80 6.78 -2.40
N TYR A 37 -11.15 5.55 -2.04
CA TYR A 37 -11.35 5.09 -0.67
C TYR A 37 -10.53 3.84 -0.38
N GLN A 38 -10.07 3.69 0.86
CA GLN A 38 -9.57 2.40 1.34
C GLN A 38 -10.76 1.49 1.70
N PRO A 39 -10.59 0.17 1.66
CA PRO A 39 -11.59 -0.76 2.16
C PRO A 39 -12.00 -0.43 3.61
N GLY A 40 -13.30 -0.38 3.87
CA GLY A 40 -13.84 -0.03 5.19
C GLY A 40 -13.79 1.46 5.56
N ALA A 41 -13.24 2.33 4.70
CA ALA A 41 -13.24 3.77 4.94
C ALA A 41 -14.66 4.35 4.85
N GLN A 42 -14.94 5.34 5.70
CA GLN A 42 -16.19 6.09 5.64
C GLN A 42 -16.23 6.95 4.37
N MET A 43 -17.39 6.94 3.71
CA MET A 43 -17.70 7.75 2.54
C MET A 43 -18.81 8.76 2.90
N ILE A 44 -18.63 10.01 2.50
CA ILE A 44 -19.65 11.05 2.61
C ILE A 44 -20.25 11.25 1.22
N ILE A 45 -21.54 10.94 1.10
CA ILE A 45 -22.32 11.12 -0.13
C ILE A 45 -23.21 12.34 0.06
N SER A 46 -23.05 13.33 -0.80
CA SER A 46 -23.88 14.53 -0.83
C SER A 46 -24.75 14.52 -2.08
N LEU A 47 -26.05 14.70 -1.90
CA LEU A 47 -27.05 14.73 -2.97
C LEU A 47 -27.55 16.15 -3.16
N SER A 48 -27.73 16.56 -4.42
CA SER A 48 -28.33 17.85 -4.76
C SER A 48 -29.45 17.69 -5.79
N GLY A 49 -30.48 18.52 -5.69
CA GLY A 49 -31.62 18.53 -6.61
C GLY A 49 -32.92 17.96 -6.01
N THR A 50 -33.87 17.67 -6.90
CA THR A 50 -35.20 17.15 -6.56
C THR A 50 -35.29 15.68 -6.95
N PHE A 51 -35.75 14.84 -6.01
CA PHE A 51 -35.85 13.40 -6.19
C PHE A 51 -37.30 12.92 -6.04
N PRO A 52 -37.72 11.87 -6.77
CA PRO A 52 -39.03 11.27 -6.57
C PRO A 52 -39.13 10.62 -5.19
N GLU A 53 -40.36 10.46 -4.69
CA GLU A 53 -40.63 9.69 -3.48
C GLU A 53 -40.14 8.24 -3.67
N GLY A 54 -39.40 7.72 -2.69
CA GLY A 54 -38.78 6.39 -2.78
C GLY A 54 -37.43 6.35 -3.53
N ALA A 55 -36.80 7.49 -3.80
CA ALA A 55 -35.42 7.49 -4.30
C ALA A 55 -34.45 6.93 -3.24
N HIS A 56 -33.52 6.08 -3.67
CA HIS A 56 -32.52 5.44 -2.82
C HIS A 56 -31.10 5.66 -3.36
N VAL A 57 -30.13 5.72 -2.45
CA VAL A 57 -28.69 5.65 -2.78
C VAL A 57 -28.25 4.21 -2.60
N MET A 58 -27.59 3.67 -3.62
CA MET A 58 -27.10 2.30 -3.65
C MET A 58 -25.64 2.32 -4.12
N ILE A 59 -24.79 1.50 -3.50
CA ILE A 59 -23.40 1.31 -3.90
C ILE A 59 -23.29 -0.02 -4.61
N TYR A 60 -22.82 0.00 -5.85
CA TYR A 60 -22.63 -1.18 -6.68
C TYR A 60 -21.15 -1.37 -7.01
N LYS A 61 -20.75 -2.63 -7.18
CA LYS A 61 -19.40 -2.96 -7.65
C LYS A 61 -19.25 -2.71 -9.17
N ASP A 62 -20.35 -2.84 -9.90
CA ASP A 62 -20.41 -2.69 -11.36
C ASP A 62 -21.55 -1.73 -11.75
N THR A 63 -21.64 -1.39 -13.04
CA THR A 63 -22.68 -0.49 -13.54
C THR A 63 -24.08 -1.08 -13.33
N ALA A 64 -24.96 -0.33 -12.68
CA ALA A 64 -26.37 -0.67 -12.52
C ALA A 64 -27.24 0.00 -13.61
N ALA A 65 -28.37 -0.63 -13.93
CA ALA A 65 -29.36 -0.07 -14.85
C ALA A 65 -30.40 0.79 -14.10
N HIS A 66 -31.08 1.69 -14.81
CA HIS A 66 -32.15 2.57 -14.29
C HIS A 66 -31.68 3.57 -13.21
N LEU A 67 -30.53 4.19 -13.42
CA LEU A 67 -29.97 5.19 -12.52
C LEU A 67 -30.43 6.61 -12.89
N ILE A 68 -30.81 7.41 -11.88
CA ILE A 68 -31.11 8.85 -12.02
C ILE A 68 -29.80 9.63 -12.19
N ALA A 69 -28.77 9.24 -11.44
CA ALA A 69 -27.42 9.74 -11.53
C ALA A 69 -26.45 8.64 -11.06
N ALA A 70 -25.20 8.70 -11.53
CA ALA A 70 -24.13 7.82 -11.11
C ALA A 70 -22.86 8.64 -10.90
N LYS A 71 -22.07 8.25 -9.90
CA LYS A 71 -20.74 8.78 -9.66
C LYS A 71 -19.82 7.61 -9.37
N ASP A 72 -18.81 7.46 -10.21
CA ASP A 72 -17.79 6.43 -10.03
C ASP A 72 -16.83 6.84 -8.92
N PHE A 73 -16.33 5.85 -8.19
CA PHE A 73 -15.27 5.99 -7.22
C PHE A 73 -14.41 4.72 -7.25
N THR A 74 -13.19 4.82 -6.74
CA THR A 74 -12.27 3.67 -6.66
C THR A 74 -12.12 3.22 -5.23
N VAL A 75 -12.17 1.90 -4.99
CA VAL A 75 -11.67 1.31 -3.75
C VAL A 75 -10.26 0.79 -4.00
N ALA A 76 -9.27 1.37 -3.33
CA ALA A 76 -7.87 1.00 -3.49
C ALA A 76 -7.23 0.74 -2.12
N TYR A 77 -6.47 -0.35 -2.02
CA TYR A 77 -5.70 -0.65 -0.81
C TYR A 77 -4.55 0.34 -0.56
N ASN A 78 -4.18 1.12 -1.56
CA ASN A 78 -3.15 2.14 -1.47
C ASN A 78 -3.69 3.49 -1.98
N THR A 79 -3.79 4.47 -1.10
CA THR A 79 -4.30 5.82 -1.41
C THR A 79 -3.26 6.90 -1.18
N THR A 80 -2.24 6.62 -0.35
CA THR A 80 -1.22 7.58 0.08
C THR A 80 0.05 6.83 0.47
N GLY A 81 0.89 6.50 -0.52
CA GLY A 81 2.14 5.79 -0.32
C GLY A 81 2.57 5.06 -1.60
N LYS A 82 3.85 4.76 -1.73
CA LYS A 82 4.32 3.74 -2.68
C LYS A 82 4.97 2.63 -1.86
N PRO A 83 4.18 1.66 -1.39
CA PRO A 83 4.72 0.52 -0.68
C PRO A 83 5.88 -0.10 -1.45
N GLY A 84 6.94 -0.41 -0.73
CA GLY A 84 8.16 -0.97 -1.30
C GLY A 84 8.75 -2.03 -0.40
N ILE A 85 9.44 -2.99 -1.00
CA ILE A 85 10.22 -4.01 -0.30
C ILE A 85 11.68 -3.77 -0.66
N THR A 86 12.56 -3.76 0.35
CA THR A 86 14.00 -3.80 0.17
C THR A 86 14.58 -4.96 0.94
N LEU A 87 15.47 -5.71 0.31
CA LEU A 87 16.24 -6.78 0.93
C LEU A 87 17.67 -6.29 1.17
N ASN A 88 18.31 -6.73 2.25
CA ASN A 88 19.71 -6.39 2.51
C ASN A 88 20.67 -6.99 1.47
N LYS A 89 20.30 -8.10 0.83
CA LYS A 89 20.99 -8.75 -0.30
C LYS A 89 19.97 -9.37 -1.26
N THR A 90 20.45 -9.77 -2.43
CA THR A 90 19.65 -10.48 -3.45
C THR A 90 20.08 -11.93 -3.65
N ILE A 91 21.19 -12.35 -3.04
CA ILE A 91 21.72 -13.70 -3.08
C ILE A 91 22.06 -14.11 -1.65
N TYR A 92 21.53 -15.25 -1.22
CA TYR A 92 21.71 -15.79 0.12
C TYR A 92 22.19 -17.25 0.08
N ALA A 93 22.92 -17.67 1.11
CA ALA A 93 23.10 -19.08 1.42
C ALA A 93 21.81 -19.66 2.04
N LEU A 94 21.74 -21.00 2.09
CA LEU A 94 20.66 -21.73 2.73
C LEU A 94 20.57 -21.33 4.21
N GLU A 95 19.37 -21.03 4.70
CA GLU A 95 19.12 -20.57 6.09
C GLU A 95 19.88 -19.30 6.52
N GLU A 96 20.52 -18.58 5.59
CA GLU A 96 21.18 -17.32 5.91
C GLU A 96 20.15 -16.30 6.43
N ALA A 97 20.53 -15.55 7.47
CA ALA A 97 19.68 -14.50 8.00
C ALA A 97 19.44 -13.40 6.96
N MET A 98 18.17 -13.12 6.71
CA MET A 98 17.67 -12.10 5.81
C MET A 98 17.06 -10.94 6.61
N THR A 99 17.28 -9.73 6.15
CA THR A 99 16.59 -8.54 6.64
C THR A 99 15.73 -7.99 5.52
N ILE A 100 14.43 -7.92 5.79
CA ILE A 100 13.43 -7.43 4.85
C ILE A 100 12.84 -6.14 5.41
N THR A 101 12.89 -5.06 4.64
CA THR A 101 12.34 -3.76 5.03
C THR A 101 11.13 -3.45 4.17
N ALA A 102 9.99 -3.17 4.80
CA ALA A 102 8.86 -2.53 4.12
C ALA A 102 8.91 -1.02 4.33
N THR A 103 8.59 -0.27 3.28
CA THR A 103 8.51 1.20 3.31
C THR A 103 7.19 1.66 2.72
N GLY A 104 6.75 2.87 3.05
CA GLY A 104 5.59 3.50 2.42
C GLY A 104 4.25 2.84 2.74
N LEU A 105 4.15 2.09 3.84
CA LEU A 105 2.89 1.58 4.36
C LEU A 105 2.13 2.70 5.09
N SER A 106 0.84 2.80 4.82
CA SER A 106 -0.09 3.67 5.57
C SER A 106 -0.51 3.03 6.90
N ASP A 107 -0.93 3.84 7.88
CA ASP A 107 -1.43 3.34 9.16
C ASP A 107 -2.57 2.33 9.00
N VAL A 108 -3.49 2.58 8.04
CA VAL A 108 -4.59 1.67 7.74
C VAL A 108 -4.12 0.31 7.24
N GLN A 109 -3.03 0.25 6.46
CA GLN A 109 -2.46 -1.03 6.02
C GLN A 109 -1.82 -1.78 7.20
N ILE A 110 -1.18 -1.06 8.12
CA ILE A 110 -0.62 -1.65 9.34
C ILE A 110 -1.75 -2.21 10.21
N GLU A 111 -2.81 -1.42 10.42
CA GLU A 111 -3.99 -1.81 11.18
C GLU A 111 -4.77 -2.95 10.53
N SER A 112 -4.88 -2.98 9.20
CA SER A 112 -5.55 -4.05 8.45
C SER A 112 -4.75 -5.36 8.45
N GLY A 113 -3.52 -5.35 8.99
CA GLY A 113 -2.68 -6.54 9.08
C GLY A 113 -2.04 -6.89 7.75
N ALA A 114 -1.47 -5.90 7.06
CA ALA A 114 -0.56 -6.14 5.95
C ALA A 114 0.43 -7.25 6.28
N VAL A 115 0.78 -8.05 5.29
CA VAL A 115 1.54 -9.27 5.51
C VAL A 115 2.58 -9.44 4.42
N LEU A 116 3.76 -9.85 4.85
CA LEU A 116 4.85 -10.24 3.98
C LEU A 116 4.87 -11.76 3.87
N MET A 117 5.00 -12.28 2.66
CA MET A 117 5.01 -13.71 2.40
C MET A 117 6.15 -14.07 1.45
N ILE A 118 6.86 -15.15 1.75
CA ILE A 118 7.97 -15.67 0.95
C ILE A 118 7.49 -16.83 0.11
N TYR A 119 7.74 -16.79 -1.19
CA TYR A 119 7.30 -17.76 -2.18
C TYR A 119 8.47 -18.27 -3.01
N PRO A 120 8.47 -19.53 -3.46
CA PRO A 120 9.22 -19.90 -4.66
C PRO A 120 8.75 -19.03 -5.84
N GLN A 121 9.62 -18.77 -6.81
CA GLN A 121 9.27 -17.95 -7.96
C GLN A 121 8.01 -18.49 -8.68
N ASN A 122 7.08 -17.60 -9.03
CA ASN A 122 5.82 -17.93 -9.71
C ASN A 122 4.90 -18.90 -8.94
N ALA A 123 5.15 -19.13 -7.65
CA ALA A 123 4.31 -20.01 -6.86
C ALA A 123 2.90 -19.43 -6.65
N LYS A 124 1.94 -20.35 -6.49
CA LYS A 124 0.55 -20.03 -6.16
C LYS A 124 0.45 -19.49 -4.73
N LEU A 125 -0.68 -18.85 -4.42
CA LEU A 125 -0.90 -18.17 -3.14
C LEU A 125 -0.73 -19.07 -1.91
N ASP A 126 -1.13 -20.34 -2.01
CA ASP A 126 -1.09 -21.36 -0.97
C ASP A 126 0.28 -22.06 -0.84
N GLN A 127 1.24 -21.74 -1.72
CA GLN A 127 2.56 -22.36 -1.78
C GLN A 127 3.65 -21.49 -1.13
N PHE A 128 3.27 -20.60 -0.21
CA PHE A 128 4.24 -19.81 0.54
C PHE A 128 5.09 -20.71 1.44
N LYS A 129 6.35 -20.33 1.64
CA LYS A 129 7.29 -21.01 2.56
C LYS A 129 7.21 -20.42 3.97
N ASP A 130 6.98 -19.11 4.05
CA ASP A 130 6.92 -18.39 5.32
C ASP A 130 6.10 -17.09 5.18
N TYR A 131 5.62 -16.55 6.30
CA TYR A 131 4.91 -15.27 6.34
C TYR A 131 5.18 -14.49 7.64
N TYR A 132 5.08 -13.17 7.55
CA TYR A 132 5.35 -12.25 8.64
C TYR A 132 4.29 -11.15 8.67
N ASN A 133 3.63 -10.96 9.82
CA ASN A 133 2.63 -9.91 9.96
C ASN A 133 3.32 -8.55 10.17
N VAL A 134 2.77 -7.48 9.59
CA VAL A 134 3.27 -6.10 9.79
C VAL A 134 3.18 -5.66 11.26
N ARG A 135 2.24 -6.20 12.03
CA ARG A 135 2.11 -5.90 13.46
C ARG A 135 3.23 -6.50 14.31
N GLU A 136 3.99 -7.44 13.75
CA GLU A 136 5.15 -8.08 14.41
C GLU A 136 6.47 -7.39 14.02
N LEU A 137 6.40 -6.29 13.26
CA LEU A 137 7.57 -5.49 12.94
C LEU A 137 8.24 -4.94 14.20
N ASP A 138 9.56 -4.95 14.19
CA ASP A 138 10.32 -4.20 15.17
C ASP A 138 10.19 -2.69 14.95
N VAL A 139 10.67 -1.91 15.91
CA VAL A 139 10.66 -0.43 15.86
C VAL A 139 11.38 0.16 14.64
N SER A 140 12.10 -0.65 13.87
CA SER A 140 12.83 -0.24 12.66
C SER A 140 12.07 -0.56 11.37
N ASN A 141 10.83 -1.08 11.44
CA ASN A 141 10.06 -1.57 10.30
C ASN A 141 10.80 -2.66 9.51
N THR A 142 11.55 -3.53 10.21
CA THR A 142 12.26 -4.65 9.60
C THR A 142 11.73 -6.00 10.08
N TRP A 143 11.69 -6.96 9.16
CA TRP A 143 11.53 -8.38 9.47
C TRP A 143 12.88 -9.08 9.38
N LYS A 144 13.15 -9.94 10.38
CA LYS A 144 14.25 -10.88 10.34
C LYS A 144 13.70 -12.23 9.92
N ALA A 145 14.08 -12.67 8.74
CA ALA A 145 13.70 -13.95 8.17
C ALA A 145 14.93 -14.84 7.99
N ALA A 146 14.72 -16.15 7.81
CA ALA A 146 15.76 -17.05 7.33
C ALA A 146 15.52 -17.35 5.85
N ALA A 147 16.59 -17.37 5.06
CA ALA A 147 16.50 -17.82 3.67
C ALA A 147 15.99 -19.28 3.62
N PRO A 148 15.16 -19.65 2.63
CA PRO A 148 14.68 -21.01 2.46
C PRO A 148 15.79 -22.08 2.47
N ARG A 149 15.46 -23.30 2.92
CA ARG A 149 16.35 -24.48 2.97
C ARG A 149 16.60 -25.16 1.63
N GLU A 150 15.96 -24.68 0.58
CA GLU A 150 16.04 -25.26 -0.76
C GLU A 150 16.65 -24.21 -1.70
N THR A 151 17.60 -24.63 -2.53
CA THR A 151 18.18 -23.75 -3.55
C THR A 151 17.13 -23.37 -4.59
N GLY A 152 17.12 -22.12 -5.02
CA GLY A 152 16.14 -21.66 -6.01
C GLY A 152 16.02 -20.15 -6.09
N ILE A 153 15.12 -19.69 -6.96
CA ILE A 153 14.69 -18.29 -7.03
C ILE A 153 13.41 -18.16 -6.24
N TYR A 154 13.35 -17.13 -5.42
CA TYR A 154 12.24 -16.84 -4.52
C TYR A 154 11.77 -15.40 -4.71
N GLU A 155 10.55 -15.16 -4.26
CA GLU A 155 9.88 -13.88 -4.28
C GLU A 155 9.38 -13.55 -2.88
N VAL A 156 9.56 -12.29 -2.50
CA VAL A 156 8.88 -11.72 -1.35
C VAL A 156 7.72 -10.88 -1.88
N ARG A 157 6.51 -11.17 -1.38
CA ARG A 157 5.28 -10.46 -1.75
C ARG A 157 4.70 -9.78 -0.51
N LEU A 158 4.40 -8.50 -0.63
CA LEU A 158 3.76 -7.70 0.42
C LEU A 158 2.31 -7.45 0.03
N TYR A 159 1.39 -7.93 0.86
CA TYR A 159 -0.04 -7.74 0.67
C TYR A 159 -0.61 -6.77 1.69
N ALA A 160 -1.66 -6.03 1.28
CA ALA A 160 -2.31 -5.03 2.13
C ALA A 160 -3.04 -5.61 3.35
N GLN A 161 -3.37 -6.90 3.30
CA GLN A 161 -3.94 -7.70 4.38
C GLN A 161 -3.66 -9.17 4.06
N TYR A 162 -4.02 -10.08 4.98
CA TYR A 162 -3.87 -11.50 4.71
C TYR A 162 -4.65 -11.92 3.44
N PRO A 163 -4.04 -12.63 2.48
CA PRO A 163 -4.60 -12.84 1.15
C PRO A 163 -5.99 -13.46 1.06
N THR A 164 -6.37 -14.31 2.02
CA THR A 164 -7.71 -14.92 2.04
C THR A 164 -8.84 -13.92 2.33
N TYR A 165 -8.51 -12.73 2.85
CA TYR A 165 -9.48 -11.66 3.07
C TYR A 165 -9.58 -10.71 1.87
N LEU A 166 -8.63 -10.77 0.93
CA LEU A 166 -8.63 -9.94 -0.27
C LEU A 166 -9.71 -10.43 -1.25
N THR A 167 -10.62 -9.54 -1.63
CA THR A 167 -11.60 -9.78 -2.70
C THR A 167 -10.98 -9.72 -4.10
N ASP A 168 -9.85 -9.02 -4.22
CA ASP A 168 -9.01 -8.95 -5.42
C ASP A 168 -7.56 -9.07 -4.97
N LEU A 169 -6.94 -10.21 -5.28
CA LEU A 169 -5.58 -10.52 -4.87
C LEU A 169 -4.56 -9.61 -5.56
N ALA A 170 -4.79 -9.26 -6.82
CA ALA A 170 -3.86 -8.43 -7.59
C ALA A 170 -3.89 -6.99 -7.08
N ALA A 171 -5.07 -6.44 -6.79
CA ALA A 171 -5.22 -5.11 -6.21
C ALA A 171 -4.65 -5.02 -4.77
N GLY A 172 -4.62 -6.14 -4.05
CA GLY A 172 -4.05 -6.21 -2.70
C GLY A 172 -2.54 -6.47 -2.66
N LEU A 173 -1.89 -6.79 -3.79
CA LEU A 173 -0.43 -6.93 -3.88
C LEU A 173 0.21 -5.55 -3.95
N LEU A 174 0.83 -5.13 -2.86
CA LEU A 174 1.39 -3.80 -2.69
C LEU A 174 2.81 -3.68 -3.26
N ALA A 175 3.63 -4.72 -3.10
CA ALA A 175 5.00 -4.76 -3.61
C ALA A 175 5.49 -6.20 -3.76
N GLN A 176 6.47 -6.39 -4.64
CA GLN A 176 7.13 -7.67 -4.85
C GLN A 176 8.62 -7.46 -5.18
N THR A 177 9.48 -8.35 -4.70
CA THR A 177 10.89 -8.41 -5.09
C THR A 177 11.38 -9.85 -5.14
N THR A 178 12.41 -10.11 -5.95
CA THR A 178 13.02 -11.43 -6.12
C THR A 178 14.37 -11.53 -5.41
N PHE A 179 14.76 -12.74 -5.03
CA PHE A 179 16.09 -13.09 -4.53
C PHE A 179 16.42 -14.55 -4.86
N SER A 180 17.69 -14.93 -4.74
CA SER A 180 18.10 -16.31 -4.94
C SER A 180 18.76 -16.91 -3.70
N VAL A 181 18.61 -18.22 -3.57
CA VAL A 181 19.21 -19.03 -2.51
C VAL A 181 20.13 -20.07 -3.13
N GLY A 182 21.34 -20.20 -2.60
CA GLY A 182 22.32 -21.18 -3.05
C GLY A 182 23.03 -20.80 -4.34
N GLY A 183 23.16 -19.50 -4.63
CA GLY A 183 23.94 -18.99 -5.77
C GLY A 183 23.27 -19.14 -7.13
N VAL A 184 21.96 -19.42 -7.18
CA VAL A 184 21.21 -19.43 -8.44
C VAL A 184 21.19 -18.02 -9.04
N THR A 185 21.50 -17.89 -10.33
CA THR A 185 21.46 -16.59 -11.01
C THR A 185 20.02 -16.14 -11.19
N LEU A 186 19.71 -14.90 -10.76
CA LEU A 186 18.42 -14.28 -11.02
C LEU A 186 18.18 -14.10 -12.53
N PRO A 187 16.96 -14.27 -13.04
CA PRO A 187 16.64 -13.97 -14.42
C PRO A 187 16.89 -12.47 -14.68
N ASN A 188 17.63 -12.13 -15.73
CA ASN A 188 17.92 -10.76 -16.20
C ASN A 188 18.93 -9.92 -15.40
N GLN A 189 19.94 -10.50 -14.74
CA GLN A 189 21.15 -9.73 -14.43
C GLN A 189 22.06 -9.69 -15.67
N PRO A 190 22.43 -8.51 -16.22
CA PRO A 190 23.54 -8.43 -17.16
C PRO A 190 24.78 -8.96 -16.44
N VAL A 191 25.37 -10.02 -17.01
CA VAL A 191 26.59 -10.61 -16.49
C VAL A 191 27.69 -9.56 -16.60
N SER A 192 27.99 -8.88 -15.49
CA SER A 192 29.15 -8.00 -15.39
C SER A 192 30.39 -8.88 -15.19
N GLY A 193 30.84 -9.52 -16.28
CA GLY A 193 32.12 -10.22 -16.31
C GLY A 193 33.28 -9.22 -16.38
N PRO A 194 34.42 -9.46 -15.69
CA PRO A 194 35.59 -8.60 -15.80
C PRO A 194 36.18 -8.68 -17.21
N GLY A 195 36.65 -7.54 -17.71
CA GLY A 195 36.97 -7.27 -19.10
C GLY A 195 37.74 -8.35 -19.85
N ALA A 196 37.21 -8.74 -21.01
CA ALA A 196 37.99 -9.38 -22.05
C ALA A 196 38.74 -8.29 -22.83
N ALA A 197 40.06 -8.40 -22.79
CA ALA A 197 41.01 -7.53 -23.45
C ALA A 197 40.74 -7.38 -24.95
N HIS A 198 40.91 -6.16 -25.42
CA HIS A 198 41.00 -5.79 -26.83
C HIS A 198 42.24 -6.47 -27.44
N PRO A 199 42.13 -7.23 -28.54
CA PRO A 199 43.27 -7.48 -29.39
C PRO A 199 43.44 -6.26 -30.28
N SER A 200 44.56 -5.56 -30.11
CA SER A 200 45.12 -4.68 -31.13
C SER A 200 45.67 -5.58 -32.23
N THR A 201 45.21 -5.41 -33.46
CA THR A 201 45.90 -5.96 -34.62
C THR A 201 46.38 -4.81 -35.49
N GLN A 202 47.69 -4.79 -35.62
CA GLN A 202 48.52 -3.97 -36.49
C GLN A 202 48.32 -4.35 -37.95
#